data_AF-A0A4R4DKW6-F1
#
_entry.id   AF-A0A4R4DKW6-F1
#
_cell.length_a   1.000
_cell.length_b   1.000
_cell.length_c   1.000
_cell.angle_alpha   90.00
_cell.angle_beta   90.00
_cell.angle_gamma   90.00
#
_symmetry.space_group_name_H-M   'P 1'
#
loop_
_entity.id
_entity.type
_entity.pdbx_description
1 polymer ?
#
loop_
_entity_poly.entity_id
_entity_poly.type
_entity_poly.pdbx_seq_one_letter_code
_entity_poly.pdbx_strand_id
1 'polypeptide(L)'
;MRPALLLAGLAALAAAPAAAAEPYDIPWFLANPRAHTEWLRRCMNDARLGRTAECDNARAAQLRRRPLGRPLPNTGPTPAEQFFYGARRS
;
A
#
# COMPACT_ATOMS: atom_id res chain seq x y z
N MET A 1 -57.60 13.48 8.14
CA MET A 1 -56.75 14.11 9.18
C MET A 1 -55.86 13.01 9.74
N ARG A 2 -54.54 13.08 9.92
CA ARG A 2 -53.42 13.90 9.45
C ARG A 2 -52.25 12.88 9.32
N PRO A 3 -51.23 13.22 8.53
CA PRO A 3 -50.24 12.29 8.00
C PRO A 3 -49.02 12.17 8.92
N ALA A 4 -48.06 11.37 8.45
CA ALA A 4 -46.63 11.51 8.70
C ALA A 4 -46.09 10.93 10.01
N LEU A 5 -45.69 9.66 9.95
CA LEU A 5 -44.51 9.16 10.67
C LEU A 5 -43.70 8.22 9.76
N LEU A 6 -43.40 8.69 8.54
CA LEU A 6 -42.30 8.18 7.72
C LEU A 6 -41.27 9.31 7.71
N LEU A 7 -40.24 9.30 8.57
CA LEU A 7 -39.01 10.11 8.47
C LEU A 7 -38.26 10.09 9.82
N ALA A 8 -37.69 8.96 10.23
CA ALA A 8 -36.78 8.95 11.40
C ALA A 8 -35.81 7.76 11.37
N GLY A 9 -35.06 7.58 10.27
CA GLY A 9 -34.13 6.45 10.17
C GLY A 9 -32.96 6.59 9.21
N LEU A 10 -32.61 7.81 8.76
CA LEU A 10 -31.56 8.04 7.77
C LEU A 10 -30.44 8.98 8.26
N ALA A 11 -30.30 9.17 9.58
CA ALA A 11 -29.29 10.04 10.16
C ALA A 11 -28.25 9.21 10.96
N ALA A 12 -27.55 8.31 10.27
CA ALA A 12 -26.32 7.73 10.80
C ALA A 12 -25.37 7.35 9.66
N LEU A 13 -25.22 8.25 8.68
CA LEU A 13 -23.98 8.28 7.90
C LEU A 13 -22.91 8.81 8.84
N ALA A 14 -22.29 7.89 9.59
CA ALA A 14 -21.10 8.17 10.35
C ALA A 14 -20.08 8.77 9.38
N ALA A 15 -19.89 10.09 9.48
CA ALA A 15 -18.77 10.78 8.90
C ALA A 15 -17.53 10.23 9.62
N ALA A 16 -17.02 9.10 9.13
CA ALA A 16 -15.68 8.68 9.43
C ALA A 16 -14.77 9.88 9.11
N PRO A 17 -13.83 10.25 9.99
CA PRO A 17 -12.90 11.31 9.68
C PRO A 17 -12.21 10.89 8.40
N ALA A 18 -12.41 11.67 7.33
CA ALA A 18 -11.64 11.54 6.12
C ALA A 18 -10.19 11.79 6.56
N ALA A 19 -9.45 10.72 6.81
CA ALA A 19 -8.00 10.77 6.92
C ALA A 19 -7.57 11.58 5.70
N ALA A 20 -6.98 12.75 5.95
CA ALA A 20 -6.56 13.65 4.89
C ALA A 20 -5.85 12.80 3.84
N ALA A 21 -6.41 12.74 2.64
CA ALA A 21 -5.82 11.97 1.57
C ALA A 21 -4.44 12.58 1.34
N GLU A 22 -3.40 11.88 1.76
CA GLU A 22 -2.03 12.23 1.38
C GLU A 22 -2.03 12.42 -0.14
N PRO A 23 -1.36 13.46 -0.67
CA PRO A 23 -1.42 13.80 -2.10
C PRO A 23 -1.01 12.65 -3.02
N TYR A 24 -0.33 11.64 -2.46
CA TYR A 24 0.09 10.40 -3.11
C TYR A 24 -0.45 9.17 -2.35
N ASP A 25 -1.74 8.89 -2.57
CA ASP A 25 -2.44 7.74 -2.00
C ASP A 25 -2.44 6.51 -2.95
N ILE A 26 -2.99 5.39 -2.47
CA ILE A 26 -3.04 4.14 -3.23
C ILE A 26 -3.82 4.32 -4.56
N PRO A 27 -5.06 4.87 -4.58
CA PRO A 27 -5.77 5.16 -5.83
C PRO A 27 -4.96 6.01 -6.82
N TRP A 28 -4.27 7.05 -6.36
CA TRP A 28 -3.44 7.90 -7.20
C TRP A 28 -2.31 7.10 -7.86
N PHE A 29 -1.61 6.25 -7.11
CA PHE A 29 -0.56 5.39 -7.67
C PHE A 29 -1.10 4.34 -8.65
N LEU A 30 -2.31 3.82 -8.42
CA LEU A 30 -2.98 2.90 -9.34
C LEU A 30 -3.32 3.59 -10.66
N ALA A 31 -3.74 4.86 -10.62
CA ALA A 31 -4.01 5.68 -11.81
C ALA A 31 -2.75 6.20 -12.51
N ASN A 32 -1.63 6.34 -11.79
CA ASN A 32 -0.39 6.94 -12.29
C ASN A 32 0.80 5.94 -12.33
N PRO A 33 0.84 4.98 -13.28
CA PRO A 33 1.84 3.91 -13.31
C PRO A 33 3.29 4.37 -13.43
N ARG A 34 3.55 5.43 -14.20
CA ARG A 34 4.90 5.98 -14.36
C ARG A 34 5.41 6.57 -13.05
N ALA A 35 4.59 7.41 -12.41
CA ALA A 35 4.91 8.02 -11.13
C ALA A 35 5.07 6.98 -10.02
N HIS A 36 4.22 5.94 -9.99
CA HIS A 36 4.34 4.82 -9.07
C HIS A 36 5.71 4.12 -9.15
N THR A 37 6.17 3.83 -10.36
CA THR A 37 7.49 3.17 -10.57
C THR A 37 8.64 4.05 -10.12
N GLU A 38 8.55 5.36 -10.39
CA GLU A 38 9.56 6.32 -9.97
C GLU A 38 9.61 6.47 -8.45
N TRP A 39 8.45 6.55 -7.80
CA TRP A 39 8.34 6.58 -6.35
C TRP A 39 8.93 5.34 -5.71
N LEU A 40 8.61 4.14 -6.20
CA LEU A 40 9.23 2.91 -5.68
C LEU A 40 10.75 2.93 -5.77
N ARG A 41 11.32 3.45 -6.87
CA ARG A 41 12.78 3.60 -7.00
C ARG A 41 13.34 4.56 -5.96
N ARG A 42 12.70 5.71 -5.76
CA ARG A 42 13.09 6.71 -4.75
C ARG A 42 13.02 6.13 -3.33
N CYS A 43 11.95 5.40 -3.01
CA CYS A 43 11.76 4.76 -1.71
C CYS A 43 12.85 3.75 -1.34
N MET A 44 13.45 3.08 -2.34
CA MET A 44 14.56 2.15 -2.12
C MET A 44 15.92 2.86 -2.03
N ASN A 45 16.08 3.97 -2.73
CA ASN A 45 17.34 4.71 -2.80
C ASN A 45 17.54 5.70 -1.65
N ASP A 46 16.45 6.19 -1.04
CA ASP A 46 16.50 7.13 0.07
C ASP A 46 15.78 6.55 1.30
N ALA A 47 16.56 6.16 2.31
CA ALA A 47 16.06 5.59 3.56
C ALA A 47 15.25 6.59 4.41
N ARG A 48 15.38 7.91 4.17
CA ARG A 48 14.54 8.94 4.81
C ARG A 48 13.14 8.92 4.21
N LEU A 49 13.06 8.90 2.87
CA LEU A 49 11.79 8.76 2.16
C LEU A 49 11.15 7.39 2.39
N GLY A 50 11.96 6.33 2.53
CA GLY A 50 11.48 4.97 2.75
C GLY A 50 10.60 4.78 4.00
N ARG A 51 10.54 5.74 4.92
CA ARG A 51 9.71 5.72 6.14
C ARG A 51 8.48 6.64 6.08
N THR A 52 8.21 7.21 4.90
CA THR A 52 7.07 8.12 4.68
C THR A 52 5.81 7.35 4.28
N ALA A 53 4.64 7.93 4.56
CA ALA A 53 3.35 7.34 4.24
C ALA A 53 3.17 7.13 2.72
N GLU A 54 3.78 7.99 1.91
CA GLU A 54 3.79 7.93 0.46
C GLU A 54 4.50 6.68 -0.05
N CYS A 55 5.63 6.30 0.56
CA CYS A 55 6.34 5.08 0.22
C CYS A 55 5.55 3.83 0.64
N ASP A 56 4.83 3.89 1.76
CA ASP A 56 3.94 2.80 2.18
C ASP A 56 2.74 2.66 1.23
N ASN A 57 2.14 3.77 0.81
CA ASN A 57 1.08 3.79 -0.19
C ASN A 57 1.55 3.26 -1.56
N ALA A 58 2.75 3.65 -2.01
CA ALA A 58 3.35 3.13 -3.23
C ALA A 58 3.58 1.61 -3.16
N ARG A 59 4.07 1.11 -2.03
CA ARG A 59 4.26 -0.35 -1.81
C ARG A 59 2.91 -1.08 -1.76
N ALA A 60 1.91 -0.53 -1.09
CA ALA A 60 0.57 -1.11 -1.05
C ALA A 60 -0.09 -1.14 -2.44
N ALA A 61 0.08 -0.09 -3.25
CA ALA A 61 -0.39 -0.07 -4.64
C ALA A 61 0.30 -1.15 -5.49
N GLN A 62 1.58 -1.44 -5.25
CA GLN A 62 2.31 -2.51 -5.94
C GLN A 62 1.72 -3.90 -5.66
N LEU A 63 1.26 -4.16 -4.43
CA LEU A 63 0.59 -5.41 -4.06
C LEU A 63 -0.77 -5.55 -4.77
N ARG A 64 -1.52 -4.45 -4.90
CA ARG A 64 -2.83 -4.43 -5.59
C ARG A 64 -2.74 -4.57 -7.10
N ARG A 65 -1.64 -4.12 -7.70
CA ARG A 65 -1.38 -4.30 -9.15
C ARG A 65 -0.92 -5.70 -9.52
N ARG A 66 -0.48 -6.50 -8.56
CA ARG A 66 -0.09 -7.87 -8.85
C ARG A 66 -1.35 -8.70 -9.13
N PRO A 67 -1.52 -9.26 -10.33
CA PRO A 67 -2.55 -10.27 -10.53
C PRO A 67 -2.26 -11.42 -9.56
N LEU A 68 -3.29 -11.82 -8.80
CA LEU A 68 -3.28 -13.02 -7.98
C LEU A 68 -2.78 -14.18 -8.85
N GLY A 69 -1.57 -14.68 -8.59
CA GLY A 69 -0.95 -15.75 -9.38
C GLY A 69 0.50 -15.51 -9.83
N ARG A 70 1.06 -14.29 -9.71
CA ARG A 70 2.52 -14.12 -9.91
C ARG A 70 3.29 -14.49 -8.63
N PRO A 71 4.27 -15.41 -8.68
CA PRO A 71 5.13 -15.72 -7.55
C PRO A 71 5.74 -14.44 -6.98
N LEU A 72 5.77 -14.29 -5.65
CA LEU A 72 6.60 -13.26 -4.99
C LEU A 72 8.03 -13.39 -5.53
N PRO A 73 8.74 -12.28 -5.82
CA PRO A 73 10.17 -12.41 -6.07
C PRO A 73 10.75 -13.10 -4.84
N ASN A 74 11.49 -14.19 -5.04
CA ASN A 74 12.06 -14.97 -3.95
C ASN A 74 12.85 -14.01 -3.03
N THR A 75 12.26 -13.62 -1.90
CA THR A 75 12.95 -12.92 -0.82
C THR A 75 13.64 -13.91 0.12
N GLY A 76 13.66 -15.19 -0.25
CA GLY A 76 14.52 -16.17 0.38
C GLY A 76 15.99 -15.83 0.09
N PRO A 77 16.91 -16.20 1.00
CA PRO A 77 18.33 -15.95 0.81
C PRO A 77 18.77 -16.51 -0.54
N THR A 78 19.50 -15.72 -1.30
CA THR A 78 20.13 -16.17 -2.54
C THR A 78 21.01 -17.41 -2.25
N PRO A 79 21.31 -18.25 -3.25
CA PRO A 79 22.26 -19.35 -3.07
C PRO A 79 23.58 -18.91 -2.43
N ALA A 80 24.03 -17.67 -2.73
CA ALA A 80 25.18 -17.05 -2.08
C ALA A 80 24.95 -16.80 -0.58
N GLU A 81 23.81 -16.23 -0.18
CA GLU A 81 23.47 -16.00 1.24
C GLU A 81 23.28 -17.30 2.03
N GLN A 82 22.75 -18.36 1.41
CA GLN A 82 22.59 -19.66 2.06
C GLN A 82 23.94 -20.31 2.41
N PHE A 83 24.94 -20.17 1.55
CA PHE A 83 26.31 -20.63 1.82
C PHE A 83 26.93 -19.94 3.05
N PHE A 84 26.73 -18.63 3.21
CA PHE A 84 27.26 -17.89 4.36
C PHE A 84 26.57 -18.25 5.68
N TYR A 85 25.28 -18.61 5.67
CA TYR A 85 24.58 -19.07 6.87
C TYR A 85 24.96 -20.49 7.30
N GLY A 86 25.33 -21.37 6.35
CA GLY A 86 25.83 -22.72 6.64
C GLY A 86 27.22 -22.72 7.27
N ALA A 87 28.11 -21.84 6.82
CA ALA A 87 29.51 -21.80 7.26
C ALA A 87 29.73 -21.32 8.71
N ARG A 88 28.71 -20.74 9.38
CA ARG A 88 28.82 -20.33 10.80
C ARG A 88 28.36 -21.39 11.81
N ARG A 89 27.88 -22.54 11.33
CA ARG A 89 27.36 -23.63 12.17
C ARG A 89 28.23 -24.90 12.14
N SER A 90 29.39 -24.86 11.47
CA SER A 90 30.38 -25.94 11.45
C SER A 90 31.61 -25.56 12.26
#